data_AF-A0A4Z0YB66-F1
#
_entry.id   AF-A0A4Z0YB66-F1
#
_cell.length_a   1.000
_cell.length_b   1.000
_cell.length_c   1.000
_cell.angle_alpha   90.00
_cell.angle_beta   90.00
_cell.angle_gamma   90.00
#
_symmetry.space_group_name_H-M   'P 1'
#
loop_
_entity.id
_entity.type
_entity.pdbx_description
1 polymer ?
#
loop_
_entity_poly.entity_id
_entity_poly.type
_entity_poly.pdbx_seq_one_letter_code
_entity_poly.pdbx_strand_id
1 'polypeptide(L)'
;MNIYHFCAAQHKDSIMHEGLTLGQFPKLVDGVYKLIPRCQWLTTEPDPRKQSWATRNLIDYSRTAYRLTVNIPDNYRKKLIRAIDFVADMPEEAQQIVTGWDGSDKWYIYRGIIPAKWIVGCHRMEGG
;
A
#
# COMPACT_ATOMS: atom_id res chain seq x y z
N MET A 1 -11.42 -4.07 -11.72
CA MET A 1 -10.80 -2.93 -11.01
C MET A 1 -9.31 -3.17 -11.00
N ASN A 2 -8.52 -2.23 -11.51
CA ASN A 2 -7.06 -2.30 -11.39
C ASN A 2 -6.66 -1.73 -10.04
N ILE A 3 -5.71 -2.39 -9.38
CA ILE A 3 -5.19 -1.95 -8.09
C ILE A 3 -3.66 -2.00 -8.13
N TYR A 4 -3.05 -1.01 -7.50
CA TYR A 4 -1.63 -0.74 -7.63
C TYR A 4 -0.93 -0.81 -6.29
N HIS A 5 0.34 -1.20 -6.34
CA HIS A 5 1.28 -1.07 -5.25
C HIS A 5 2.46 -0.22 -5.72
N PHE A 6 2.87 0.77 -4.94
CA PHE A 6 4.06 1.55 -5.22
C PHE A 6 5.21 1.06 -4.34
N CYS A 7 6.40 0.93 -4.92
CA CYS A 7 7.59 0.52 -4.17
C CYS A 7 8.85 1.26 -4.63
N ALA A 8 9.86 1.26 -3.76
CA ALA A 8 11.19 1.75 -4.08
C ALA A 8 11.94 0.79 -5.01
N ALA A 9 12.89 1.33 -5.78
CA ALA A 9 13.66 0.57 -6.76
C ALA A 9 14.35 -0.67 -6.16
N GLN A 10 14.93 -0.51 -4.97
CA GLN A 10 15.64 -1.58 -4.25
C GLN A 10 14.74 -2.76 -3.81
N HIS A 11 13.42 -2.57 -3.74
CA HIS A 11 12.48 -3.63 -3.35
C HIS A 11 11.82 -4.31 -4.56
N LYS A 12 11.91 -3.72 -5.76
CA LYS A 12 11.24 -4.22 -6.96
C LYS A 12 11.55 -5.70 -7.21
N ASP A 13 12.81 -6.08 -7.27
CA ASP A 13 13.19 -7.44 -7.71
C ASP A 13 12.73 -8.51 -6.72
N SER A 14 12.92 -8.28 -5.41
CA SER A 14 12.40 -9.19 -4.39
C SER A 14 10.87 -9.27 -4.43
N ILE A 15 10.15 -8.15 -4.58
CA ILE A 15 8.68 -8.17 -4.68
C ILE A 15 8.21 -8.90 -5.95
N MET A 16 8.89 -8.73 -7.09
CA MET A 16 8.53 -9.42 -8.33
C MET A 16 8.80 -10.94 -8.24
N HIS A 17 9.77 -11.37 -7.41
CA HIS A 17 10.09 -12.77 -7.22
C HIS A 17 9.21 -13.45 -6.15
N GLU A 18 9.05 -12.80 -4.99
CA GLU A 18 8.43 -13.39 -3.79
C GLU A 18 6.97 -12.96 -3.60
N GLY A 19 6.57 -11.84 -4.21
CA GLY A 19 5.31 -11.16 -3.96
C GLY A 19 5.38 -10.14 -2.82
N LEU A 20 4.22 -9.57 -2.46
CA LEU A 20 4.09 -8.67 -1.31
C LEU A 20 3.79 -9.50 -0.06
N THR A 21 4.82 -9.74 0.73
CA THR A 21 4.77 -10.61 1.93
C THR A 21 5.00 -9.84 3.23
N LEU A 22 5.70 -8.71 3.17
CA LEU A 22 6.23 -8.00 4.34
C LEU A 22 5.41 -6.78 4.78
N GLY A 23 4.32 -6.42 4.08
CA GLY A 23 3.52 -5.26 4.44
C GLY A 23 2.96 -5.32 5.87
N GLN A 24 2.90 -4.15 6.51
CA GLN A 24 2.45 -3.97 7.89
C GLN A 24 1.55 -2.75 8.01
N PHE A 25 0.67 -2.78 9.01
CA PHE A 25 -0.16 -1.64 9.40
C PHE A 25 0.09 -1.29 10.87
N PRO A 26 0.49 -0.06 11.21
CA PRO A 26 0.63 0.34 12.61
C PRO A 26 -0.74 0.66 13.20
N LYS A 27 -1.12 -0.05 14.26
CA LYS A 27 -2.37 0.14 15.00
C LYS A 27 -2.07 0.64 16.40
N LEU A 28 -2.76 1.68 16.84
CA LEU A 28 -2.72 2.15 18.22
C LEU A 28 -3.52 1.18 19.11
N VAL A 29 -2.86 0.61 20.12
CA VAL A 29 -3.45 -0.31 21.10
C VAL A 29 -2.97 0.12 22.48
N ASP A 30 -3.89 0.53 23.36
CA ASP A 30 -3.60 1.00 24.71
C ASP A 30 -2.54 2.12 24.76
N GLY A 31 -2.63 3.07 23.81
CA GLY A 31 -1.68 4.19 23.70
C GLY A 31 -0.33 3.84 23.06
N VAL A 32 -0.11 2.59 22.63
CA VAL A 32 1.15 2.13 22.01
C VAL A 32 0.90 1.63 20.59
N TYR A 33 1.77 2.02 19.65
CA TYR A 33 1.71 1.50 18.28
C TYR A 33 2.23 0.07 18.21
N LYS A 34 1.37 -0.83 17.72
CA LYS A 34 1.71 -2.23 17.39
C LYS A 34 1.61 -2.44 15.88
N LEU A 35 2.55 -3.17 15.31
CA LEU A 35 2.55 -3.50 13.88
C LEU A 35 1.70 -4.75 13.65
N ILE A 36 0.65 -4.61 12.85
CA ILE A 36 -0.13 -5.73 12.32
C ILE A 36 0.57 -6.24 11.07
N PRO A 37 1.12 -7.46 11.07
CA PRO A 37 1.79 -8.02 9.90
C PRO A 37 0.78 -8.43 8.82
N ARG A 38 1.28 -8.60 7.59
CA ARG A 38 0.52 -9.06 6.41
C ARG A 38 -0.62 -8.09 6.03
N CYS A 39 -0.33 -6.80 6.10
CA CYS A 39 -1.19 -5.73 5.62
C CYS A 39 -0.51 -5.06 4.43
N GLN A 40 -0.94 -5.40 3.21
CA GLN A 40 -0.35 -4.82 2.00
C GLN A 40 -1.10 -3.54 1.64
N TRP A 41 -0.35 -2.44 1.54
CA TRP A 41 -0.88 -1.15 1.11
C TRP A 41 -1.04 -1.11 -0.40
N LEU A 42 -2.23 -0.73 -0.83
CA LEU A 42 -2.63 -0.69 -2.22
C LEU A 42 -3.43 0.57 -2.52
N THR A 43 -3.52 0.95 -3.79
CA THR A 43 -4.31 2.10 -4.23
C THR A 43 -4.94 1.87 -5.59
N THR A 44 -6.08 2.49 -5.84
CA THR A 44 -6.69 2.52 -7.19
C THR A 44 -6.21 3.70 -8.03
N GLU A 45 -5.45 4.63 -7.45
CA GLU A 45 -4.88 5.78 -8.15
C GLU A 45 -3.51 5.43 -8.77
N PRO A 46 -3.38 5.48 -10.11
CA PRO A 46 -2.16 5.10 -10.82
C PRO A 46 -1.05 6.16 -10.81
N ASP A 47 -1.32 7.42 -10.48
CA ASP A 47 -0.35 8.52 -10.49
C ASP A 47 0.27 8.73 -9.09
N PRO A 48 1.59 8.53 -8.92
CA PRO A 48 2.26 8.72 -7.64
C PRO A 48 2.25 10.18 -7.17
N ARG A 49 2.04 11.17 -8.05
CA ARG A 49 1.95 12.60 -7.67
C ARG A 49 0.64 12.93 -6.95
N LYS A 50 -0.35 12.05 -7.08
CA LYS A 50 -1.64 12.12 -6.37
C LYS A 50 -1.65 11.29 -5.08
N GLN A 51 -0.48 10.76 -4.71
CA GLN A 51 -0.28 10.04 -3.46
C GLN A 51 0.47 10.95 -2.50
N SER A 52 -0.25 11.65 -1.62
CA SER A 52 0.37 12.66 -0.73
C SER A 52 1.42 12.09 0.24
N TRP A 53 1.42 10.78 0.50
CA TRP A 53 2.47 10.11 1.26
C TRP A 53 3.80 9.98 0.52
N ALA A 54 3.83 10.17 -0.81
CA ALA A 54 5.02 10.02 -1.65
C ALA A 54 6.03 11.18 -1.52
N THR A 55 6.03 11.89 -0.38
CA THR A 55 6.96 12.98 -0.12
C THR A 55 8.41 12.47 -0.09
N ARG A 56 9.30 13.20 -0.78
CA ARG A 56 10.75 12.94 -0.92
C ARG A 56 11.59 13.61 0.17
N ASN A 57 10.97 14.33 1.11
CA ASN A 57 11.67 15.36 1.90
C ASN A 57 12.56 14.82 3.04
N LEU A 58 12.60 13.49 3.28
CA LEU A 58 13.29 12.90 4.43
C LEU A 58 14.12 11.64 4.11
N ILE A 59 14.15 11.19 2.85
CA ILE A 59 14.84 9.95 2.44
C ILE A 59 15.43 10.10 1.03
N ASP A 60 16.65 9.59 0.84
CA ASP A 60 17.42 9.73 -0.41
C ASP A 60 16.95 8.80 -1.55
N TYR A 61 15.80 8.13 -1.38
CA TYR A 61 15.22 7.27 -2.40
C TYR A 61 13.72 7.51 -2.56
N SER A 62 13.22 7.21 -3.75
CA SER A 62 11.81 7.32 -4.06
C SER A 62 11.03 6.08 -3.66
N ARG A 63 10.05 6.25 -2.77
CA ARG A 63 9.11 5.19 -2.37
C ARG A 63 8.11 4.82 -3.45
N THR A 64 8.03 5.62 -4.52
CA THR A 64 7.12 5.42 -5.66
C THR A 64 7.86 5.19 -6.97
N ALA A 65 9.15 4.84 -6.91
CA ALA A 65 10.00 4.59 -8.09
C ALA A 65 9.40 3.59 -9.07
N TYR A 66 8.66 2.59 -8.58
CA TYR A 66 7.91 1.64 -9.39
C TYR A 66 6.45 1.57 -8.98
N ARG A 67 5.58 1.34 -9.97
CA ARG A 67 4.18 0.98 -9.81
C ARG A 67 3.94 -0.43 -10.30
N LEU A 68 3.47 -1.27 -9.41
CA LEU A 68 3.06 -2.64 -9.69
C LEU A 68 1.55 -2.68 -9.90
N THR A 69 1.10 -3.39 -10.94
CA THR A 69 -0.33 -3.69 -11.13
C THR A 69 -0.62 -5.06 -10.55
N VAL A 70 -1.57 -5.12 -9.62
CA VAL A 70 -1.96 -6.35 -8.94
C VAL A 70 -3.35 -6.77 -9.41
N ASN A 71 -3.50 -8.02 -9.82
CA ASN A 71 -4.78 -8.65 -10.14
C ASN A 71 -5.16 -9.63 -9.02
N ILE A 72 -6.04 -9.19 -8.12
CA ILE A 72 -6.55 -10.03 -7.01
C ILE A 72 -7.73 -10.86 -7.52
N PRO A 73 -7.66 -12.21 -7.50
CA PRO A 73 -8.77 -13.05 -7.93
C PRO A 73 -9.99 -12.86 -7.04
N ASP A 74 -11.19 -13.03 -7.62
CA ASP A 74 -12.45 -12.67 -6.99
C ASP A 74 -12.68 -13.34 -5.62
N ASN A 75 -12.32 -14.62 -5.50
CA ASN A 75 -12.43 -15.39 -4.24
C ASN A 75 -11.61 -14.79 -3.07
N TYR A 76 -10.65 -13.91 -3.36
CA TYR A 76 -9.79 -13.27 -2.38
C TYR A 76 -10.13 -11.79 -2.14
N ARG A 77 -11.02 -11.18 -2.92
CA ARG A 77 -11.35 -9.76 -2.82
C ARG A 77 -11.97 -9.36 -1.49
N LYS A 78 -12.59 -10.29 -0.75
CA LYS A 78 -13.07 -10.06 0.63
C LYS A 78 -11.96 -9.64 1.62
N LYS A 79 -10.69 -9.87 1.28
CA LYS A 79 -9.53 -9.43 2.07
C LYS A 79 -9.04 -8.04 1.72
N LEU A 80 -9.57 -7.45 0.65
CA LEU A 80 -9.27 -6.10 0.21
C LEU A 80 -10.29 -5.14 0.83
N ILE A 81 -9.82 -4.32 1.75
CA ILE A 81 -10.66 -3.42 2.56
C ILE A 81 -10.24 -1.99 2.23
N ARG A 82 -11.19 -1.05 2.07
CA ARG A 82 -10.81 0.37 1.94
C ARG A 82 -10.06 0.78 3.20
N ALA A 83 -9.00 1.57 3.06
CA ALA A 83 -8.18 1.94 4.22
C ALA A 83 -9.00 2.70 5.27
N ILE A 84 -9.95 3.53 4.86
CA ILE A 84 -10.86 4.25 5.77
C ILE A 84 -11.76 3.31 6.57
N ASP A 85 -12.30 2.27 5.93
CA ASP A 85 -13.12 1.25 6.61
C ASP A 85 -12.25 0.40 7.55
N PHE A 86 -10.98 0.17 7.20
CA PHE A 86 -10.05 -0.62 7.99
C PHE A 86 -9.71 0.05 9.33
N VAL A 87 -9.75 1.38 9.40
CA VAL A 87 -9.44 2.18 10.60
C VAL A 87 -10.68 2.72 11.32
N ALA A 88 -11.89 2.48 10.81
CA ALA A 88 -13.12 3.11 11.31
C ALA A 88 -13.37 2.89 12.82
N ASP A 89 -12.96 1.74 13.36
CA ASP A 89 -13.12 1.40 14.79
C ASP A 89 -11.94 1.85 15.66
N MET A 90 -10.97 2.58 15.11
CA MET A 90 -9.81 3.10 15.86
C MET A 90 -10.10 4.49 16.44
N PRO A 91 -9.40 4.91 17.50
CA PRO A 91 -9.44 6.30 17.97
C PRO A 91 -9.13 7.30 16.86
N GLU A 92 -9.74 8.48 16.89
CA GLU A 92 -9.65 9.49 15.82
C GLU A 92 -8.20 9.86 15.50
N GLU A 93 -7.33 9.99 16.51
CA GLU A 93 -5.92 10.30 16.29
C GLU A 93 -5.20 9.19 15.52
N ALA A 94 -5.58 7.93 15.74
CA ALA A 94 -5.02 6.79 15.04
C ALA A 94 -5.54 6.66 13.61
N GLN A 95 -6.75 7.17 13.31
CA GLN A 95 -7.29 7.18 11.95
C GLN A 95 -6.51 8.10 11.01
N GLN A 96 -5.84 9.13 11.55
CA GLN A 96 -5.08 10.12 10.79
C GLN A 96 -3.96 9.51 9.93
N ILE A 97 -3.48 8.31 10.27
CA ILE A 97 -2.52 7.60 9.40
C ILE A 97 -3.09 7.30 8.01
N VAL A 98 -4.41 7.17 7.91
CA VAL A 98 -5.11 7.06 6.63
C VAL A 98 -5.73 8.40 6.27
N THR A 99 -6.54 9.00 7.14
CA THR A 99 -7.41 10.13 6.78
C THR A 99 -6.68 11.47 6.68
N GLY A 100 -5.47 11.61 7.24
CA GLY A 100 -4.70 12.85 7.23
C GLY A 100 -3.98 13.17 5.92
N TRP A 101 -4.24 12.40 4.86
CA TRP A 101 -3.46 12.41 3.63
C TRP A 101 -4.39 12.54 2.41
N ASP A 102 -4.12 13.53 1.55
CA ASP A 102 -4.84 13.68 0.27
C ASP A 102 -4.66 12.44 -0.61
N GLY A 103 -5.76 11.99 -1.25
CA GLY A 103 -5.79 10.78 -2.08
C GLY A 103 -5.95 9.47 -1.30
N SER A 104 -6.09 9.54 0.04
CA SER A 104 -6.32 8.36 0.90
C SER A 104 -7.65 7.65 0.67
N ASP A 105 -8.63 8.34 0.06
CA ASP A 105 -9.90 7.76 -0.37
C ASP A 105 -9.72 6.64 -1.42
N LYS A 106 -8.57 6.60 -2.09
CA LYS A 106 -8.20 5.57 -3.07
C LYS A 106 -7.43 4.41 -2.47
N TRP A 107 -7.09 4.46 -1.18
CA TRP A 107 -6.24 3.46 -0.53
C TRP A 107 -7.02 2.25 -0.04
N TYR A 108 -6.34 1.12 -0.08
CA TYR A 108 -6.83 -0.16 0.38
C TYR A 108 -5.77 -0.90 1.16
N ILE A 109 -6.22 -1.70 2.13
CA ILE A 109 -5.41 -2.67 2.84
C ILE A 109 -5.84 -4.06 2.40
N TYR A 110 -4.92 -4.83 1.81
CA TYR A 110 -5.13 -6.25 1.60
C TYR A 110 -4.58 -7.05 2.79
N ARG A 111 -5.45 -7.81 3.45
CA ARG A 111 -5.08 -8.67 4.57
C ARG A 111 -4.55 -10.03 4.10
N GLY A 112 -3.24 -10.14 3.98
CA GLY A 112 -2.54 -11.37 3.65
C GLY A 112 -1.26 -11.12 2.85
N ILE A 113 -0.87 -12.14 2.10
CA ILE A 113 0.21 -12.04 1.11
C ILE A 113 -0.41 -11.87 -0.29
N ILE A 114 0.27 -11.12 -1.14
CA ILE A 114 -0.04 -11.05 -2.58
C ILE A 114 1.06 -11.84 -3.29
N PRO A 115 0.79 -13.06 -3.77
CA PRO A 115 1.77 -13.85 -4.50
C PRO A 115 2.30 -13.12 -5.73
N ALA A 116 3.56 -13.36 -6.09
CA ALA A 116 4.18 -12.79 -7.29
C ALA A 116 3.34 -12.99 -8.57
N LYS A 117 2.71 -14.15 -8.73
CA LYS A 117 1.82 -14.47 -9.88
C LYS A 117 0.58 -13.57 -10.01
N TRP A 118 0.24 -12.78 -8.99
CA TRP A 118 -0.85 -11.80 -9.06
C TRP A 118 -0.35 -10.41 -9.48
N ILE A 119 0.96 -10.20 -9.53
CA ILE A 119 1.56 -8.96 -10.04
C ILE A 119 1.69 -9.11 -11.55
N VAL A 120 0.83 -8.41 -12.28
CA VAL A 120 0.66 -8.54 -13.74
C VAL A 120 1.29 -7.41 -14.54
N GLY A 121 1.84 -6.40 -13.86
CA GLY A 121 2.56 -5.29 -14.50
C GLY A 121 3.52 -4.61 -13.53
N CYS A 122 4.60 -4.06 -14.07
CA CYS A 122 5.61 -3.32 -13.31
C CYS A 122 6.11 -2.17 -14.18
N HIS A 123 5.92 -0.94 -13.73
CA HIS A 123 6.27 0.27 -14.47
C HIS A 123 7.19 1.14 -13.63
N ARG A 124 8.30 1.58 -14.22
CA ARG A 124 9.15 2.60 -13.61
C ARG A 124 8.45 3.95 -13.73
N MET A 125 8.38 4.69 -12.63
CA MET A 125 7.70 5.99 -12.56
C MET A 125 8.68 7.18 -12.68
N GLU A 126 9.98 6.92 -12.60
CA GLU A 126 11.04 7.93 -12.70
C GLU A 126 11.87 7.71 -13.97
N GLY A 127 11.95 8.74 -14.82
CA GLY A 127 12.77 8.74 -16.04
C GLY A 127 11.98 8.83 -17.34
N GLY A 128 11.18 9.88 -17.50
CA GLY A 128 10.73 10.39 -18.80
C GLY A 128 11.24 11.81 -18.97
#